data_AF-A0A9E3X782-F1
#
_entry.id   AF-A0A9E3X782-F1
#
_cell.length_a   1.000
_cell.length_b   1.000
_cell.length_c   1.000
_cell.angle_alpha   90.00
_cell.angle_beta   90.00
_cell.angle_gamma   90.00
#
_symmetry.space_group_name_H-M   'P 1'
#
loop_
_entity.id
_entity.type
_entity.pdbx_description
1 polymer ?
#
loop_
_entity_poly.entity_id
_entity_poly.type
_entity_poly.pdbx_seq_one_letter_code
_entity_poly.pdbx_strand_id
1 'polypeptide(L)'
;MMATRARFPNRTLVVMSAVLVLLLAGCGMTADTFGLAVEPVTEATVVRTVRYVEGQEEGPAYQVTLTVPDEWVGNFITRNTGNSVYFDYVSENGDPAPLFVLEALSFGQLWKQTSGYAGEQTSVRSTLNTYFVYRMPIDAYYSGLPVDTFEAITAQVPAVISTLAVQVAPEVTETAAQ
;
A
#
# COMPACT_ATOMS: atom_id res chain seq x y z
N MET A 1 -42.98 0.75 48.03
CA MET A 1 -42.17 -0.22 47.29
C MET A 1 -42.17 0.17 45.82
N MET A 2 -41.11 0.84 45.35
CA MET A 2 -40.97 1.35 43.98
C MET A 2 -39.97 0.45 43.24
N ALA A 3 -40.43 -0.19 42.17
CA ALA A 3 -39.63 -1.12 41.38
C ALA A 3 -38.94 -0.39 40.21
N THR A 4 -37.63 -0.22 40.32
CA THR A 4 -36.77 0.32 39.26
C THR A 4 -36.53 -0.76 38.20
N ARG A 5 -37.06 -0.58 36.99
CA ARG A 5 -36.74 -1.45 35.84
C ARG A 5 -35.45 -0.97 35.16
N ALA A 6 -34.47 -1.86 35.07
CA ALA A 6 -33.21 -1.65 34.34
C ALA A 6 -33.44 -1.71 32.83
N ARG A 7 -32.92 -0.69 32.10
CA ARG A 7 -32.80 -0.71 30.63
C ARG A 7 -31.53 -1.46 30.25
N PHE A 8 -31.66 -2.51 29.44
CA PHE A 8 -30.54 -3.15 28.76
C PHE A 8 -30.16 -2.34 27.51
N PRO A 9 -28.87 -2.06 27.25
CA PRO A 9 -28.43 -1.38 26.04
C PRO A 9 -28.38 -2.33 24.83
N ASN A 10 -28.90 -1.84 23.70
CA ASN A 10 -28.84 -2.42 22.34
C ASN A 10 -27.40 -2.80 21.96
N ARG A 11 -27.03 -4.09 22.09
CA ARG A 11 -25.75 -4.63 21.63
C ARG A 11 -25.76 -5.12 20.18
N THR A 12 -26.92 -5.16 19.54
CA THR A 12 -27.10 -5.78 18.22
C THR A 12 -26.64 -4.90 17.05
N LEU A 13 -26.45 -3.59 17.26
CA LEU A 13 -26.16 -2.65 16.17
C LEU A 13 -24.67 -2.55 15.81
N VAL A 14 -23.76 -2.93 16.72
CA VAL A 14 -22.31 -2.81 16.49
C VAL A 14 -21.76 -3.96 15.63
N VAL A 15 -22.35 -5.15 15.73
CA VAL A 15 -21.86 -6.34 15.03
C VAL A 15 -22.14 -6.28 13.52
N MET A 16 -23.20 -5.59 13.10
CA MET A 16 -23.59 -5.53 11.69
C MET A 16 -22.70 -4.59 10.86
N SER A 17 -22.02 -3.63 11.48
CA SER A 17 -21.16 -2.67 10.77
C SER A 17 -19.76 -3.22 10.49
N ALA A 18 -19.30 -4.24 11.24
CA ALA A 18 -17.99 -4.86 11.03
C ALA A 18 -17.98 -5.87 9.87
N VAL A 19 -19.12 -6.50 9.57
CA VAL A 19 -19.23 -7.51 8.50
C VAL A 19 -19.30 -6.86 7.11
N LEU A 20 -19.81 -5.63 7.01
CA LEU A 20 -19.92 -4.92 5.73
C LEU A 20 -18.56 -4.41 5.22
N VAL A 21 -17.62 -4.09 6.11
CA VAL A 21 -16.26 -3.65 5.73
C VAL A 21 -15.44 -4.82 5.16
N LEU A 22 -15.68 -6.07 5.59
CA LEU A 22 -14.96 -7.23 5.08
C LEU A 22 -15.41 -7.66 3.67
N LEU A 23 -16.63 -7.31 3.24
CA LEU A 23 -17.19 -7.75 1.96
C LEU A 23 -16.81 -6.84 0.77
N LEU A 24 -16.37 -5.61 1.02
CA LEU A 24 -15.95 -4.68 -0.04
C LEU A 24 -14.47 -4.87 -0.44
N ALA A 25 -13.66 -5.58 0.36
CA ALA A 25 -12.27 -5.89 0.02
C ALA A 25 -12.11 -7.13 -0.91
N GLY A 26 -13.22 -7.74 -1.36
CA GLY A 26 -13.22 -9.07 -1.98
C GLY A 26 -13.29 -9.14 -3.51
N CYS A 27 -13.46 -8.03 -4.24
CA CYS A 27 -13.59 -8.04 -5.70
C CYS A 27 -12.43 -7.27 -6.35
N GLY A 28 -11.28 -7.92 -6.57
CA GLY A 28 -10.18 -7.30 -7.31
C GLY A 28 -8.89 -8.10 -7.42
N MET A 29 -8.69 -9.15 -6.61
CA MET A 29 -7.48 -9.98 -6.69
C MET A 29 -7.57 -11.00 -7.85
N THR A 30 -7.53 -10.53 -9.10
CA THR A 30 -7.15 -11.40 -10.22
C THR A 30 -5.65 -11.65 -10.18
N ALA A 31 -5.28 -12.92 -10.35
CA ALA A 31 -3.96 -13.52 -10.19
C ALA A 31 -2.93 -13.05 -11.24
N ASP A 32 -2.54 -11.77 -11.18
CA ASP A 32 -1.37 -11.26 -11.87
C ASP A 32 -0.40 -10.66 -10.84
N THR A 33 0.09 -11.52 -9.94
CA THR A 33 0.95 -11.15 -8.79
C THR A 33 2.30 -10.53 -9.17
N PHE A 34 2.65 -10.52 -10.45
CA PHE A 34 3.84 -9.83 -10.99
C PHE A 34 3.55 -8.96 -12.22
N GLY A 35 2.29 -8.86 -12.63
CA GLY A 35 1.87 -8.02 -13.73
C GLY A 35 2.03 -6.54 -13.41
N LEU A 36 2.22 -5.76 -14.47
CA LEU A 36 2.09 -4.31 -14.41
C LEU A 36 0.61 -3.99 -14.16
N ALA A 37 0.19 -3.96 -12.90
CA ALA A 37 -1.13 -3.50 -12.50
C ALA A 37 -1.08 -2.00 -12.24
N VAL A 38 -1.89 -1.25 -12.99
CA VAL A 38 -2.08 0.20 -12.80
C VAL A 38 -3.51 0.42 -12.35
N GLU A 39 -3.68 1.02 -11.18
CA GLU A 39 -4.98 1.22 -10.55
C GLU A 39 -5.11 2.64 -10.02
N PRO A 40 -6.22 3.35 -10.28
CA PRO A 40 -6.47 4.65 -9.66
C PRO A 40 -6.66 4.54 -8.15
N VAL A 41 -6.25 5.58 -7.43
CA VAL A 41 -6.53 5.73 -6.01
C VAL A 41 -7.93 6.33 -5.87
N THR A 42 -8.94 5.47 -5.73
CA THR A 42 -10.35 5.88 -5.63
C THR A 42 -10.84 6.03 -4.20
N GLU A 43 -10.07 5.57 -3.22
CA GLU A 43 -10.39 5.62 -1.79
C GLU A 43 -9.16 6.02 -0.99
N ALA A 44 -9.37 6.61 0.19
CA ALA A 44 -8.29 6.99 1.09
C ALA A 44 -7.51 5.77 1.63
N THR A 45 -8.10 4.57 1.61
CA THR A 45 -7.41 3.34 1.98
C THR A 45 -6.94 2.60 0.72
N VAL A 46 -5.63 2.56 0.53
CA VAL A 46 -5.00 1.88 -0.61
C VAL A 46 -4.50 0.51 -0.15
N VAL A 47 -4.95 -0.54 -0.83
CA VAL A 47 -4.56 -1.93 -0.54
C VAL A 47 -3.87 -2.52 -1.76
N ARG A 48 -2.63 -3.00 -1.60
CA ARG A 48 -1.85 -3.62 -2.68
C ARG A 48 -1.20 -4.90 -2.22
N THR A 49 -0.95 -5.81 -3.14
CA THR A 49 -0.17 -7.02 -2.87
C THR A 49 1.26 -6.82 -3.35
N VAL A 50 2.23 -7.16 -2.51
CA VAL A 50 3.67 -7.09 -2.80
C VAL A 50 4.38 -8.33 -2.30
N ARG A 51 5.50 -8.67 -2.95
CA ARG A 51 6.46 -9.67 -2.47
C ARG A 51 7.82 -9.42 -3.08
N TYR A 52 8.87 -9.85 -2.40
CA TYR A 52 10.20 -9.81 -3.00
C TYR A 52 10.42 -11.01 -3.93
N VAL A 53 11.26 -10.81 -4.94
CA VAL A 53 11.80 -11.88 -5.79
C VAL A 53 13.30 -11.66 -5.94
N GLU A 54 14.10 -12.66 -5.59
CA GLU A 54 15.56 -12.63 -5.74
C GLU A 54 16.02 -13.87 -6.51
N GLY A 55 16.24 -13.71 -7.83
CA GLY A 55 16.57 -14.81 -8.72
C GLY A 55 15.37 -15.76 -8.88
N GLN A 56 15.51 -17.00 -8.40
CA GLN A 56 14.42 -17.99 -8.38
C GLN A 56 13.71 -18.08 -7.02
N GLU A 57 14.16 -17.32 -6.02
CA GLU A 57 13.55 -17.30 -4.70
C GLU A 57 12.47 -16.22 -4.64
N GLU A 58 11.27 -16.61 -4.22
CA GLU A 58 10.16 -15.69 -3.97
C GLU A 58 9.83 -15.66 -2.47
N GLY A 59 9.71 -14.46 -1.90
CA GLY A 59 9.24 -14.28 -0.52
C GLY A 59 7.73 -14.48 -0.39
N PRO A 60 7.18 -14.50 0.84
CA PRO A 60 5.73 -14.51 1.04
C PRO A 60 5.06 -13.34 0.34
N ALA A 61 3.82 -13.53 -0.12
CA ALA A 61 2.98 -12.43 -0.56
C ALA A 61 2.43 -11.67 0.65
N TYR A 62 2.43 -10.33 0.57
CA TYR A 62 1.91 -9.45 1.60
C TYR A 62 0.87 -8.52 1.02
N GLN A 63 -0.23 -8.37 1.75
CA GLN A 63 -1.14 -7.26 1.56
C GLN A 63 -0.59 -6.07 2.36
N VAL A 64 -0.24 -5.01 1.66
CA VAL A 64 0.12 -3.71 2.23
C VAL A 64 -1.09 -2.78 2.17
N THR A 65 -1.36 -2.12 3.28
CA THR A 65 -2.43 -1.14 3.40
C THR A 65 -1.82 0.18 3.84
N LEU A 66 -2.17 1.25 3.13
CA LEU A 66 -1.78 2.62 3.42
C LEU A 66 -3.04 3.49 3.47
N THR A 67 -3.06 4.45 4.37
CA THR A 67 -4.05 5.53 4.37
C THR A 67 -3.41 6.78 3.76
N VAL A 68 -3.96 7.24 2.65
CA VAL A 68 -3.55 8.45 1.95
C VAL A 68 -4.45 9.63 2.34
N PRO A 69 -4.00 10.89 2.19
CA PRO A 69 -4.84 12.06 2.38
C PRO A 69 -5.97 12.12 1.34
N ASP A 70 -7.08 12.77 1.69
CA ASP A 70 -8.24 12.89 0.81
C ASP A 70 -7.87 13.59 -0.51
N GLU A 71 -6.92 14.52 -0.49
CA GLU A 71 -6.42 15.21 -1.68
C GLU A 71 -5.68 14.29 -2.68
N TRP A 72 -5.26 13.09 -2.27
CA TRP A 72 -4.65 12.13 -3.20
C TRP A 72 -5.69 11.31 -3.94
N VAL A 73 -6.91 11.20 -3.38
CA VAL A 73 -7.99 10.42 -3.97
C VAL A 73 -8.44 11.06 -5.29
N GLY A 74 -8.39 10.30 -6.37
CA GLY A 74 -8.68 10.77 -7.72
C GLY A 74 -7.51 11.47 -8.44
N ASN A 75 -6.46 11.85 -7.72
CA ASN A 75 -5.28 12.53 -8.28
C ASN A 75 -4.05 11.61 -8.39
N PHE A 76 -4.14 10.39 -7.87
CA PHE A 76 -3.06 9.41 -7.90
C PHE A 76 -3.50 8.12 -8.59
N ILE A 77 -2.51 7.45 -9.16
CA ILE A 77 -2.57 6.04 -9.51
C ILE A 77 -1.48 5.30 -8.73
N THR A 78 -1.73 4.03 -8.46
CA THR A 78 -0.68 3.11 -8.04
C THR A 78 -0.29 2.22 -9.19
N ARG A 79 1.00 1.93 -9.31
CA ARG A 79 1.53 1.00 -10.29
C ARG A 79 2.39 -0.06 -9.62
N ASN A 80 1.95 -1.30 -9.69
CA ASN A 80 2.74 -2.44 -9.22
C ASN A 80 3.74 -2.84 -10.30
N THR A 81 4.99 -3.06 -9.92
CA THR A 81 6.04 -3.54 -10.82
C THR A 81 7.00 -4.43 -10.03
N GLY A 82 6.89 -5.75 -10.23
CA GLY A 82 7.67 -6.72 -9.49
C GLY A 82 7.43 -6.63 -7.98
N ASN A 83 8.46 -6.27 -7.22
CA ASN A 83 8.42 -6.12 -5.77
C ASN A 83 8.12 -4.69 -5.28
N SER A 84 7.70 -3.81 -6.18
CA SER A 84 7.52 -2.38 -5.94
C SER A 84 6.09 -1.93 -6.20
N VAL A 85 5.59 -1.00 -5.38
CA VAL A 85 4.36 -0.22 -5.59
C VAL A 85 4.76 1.23 -5.75
N TYR A 86 4.60 1.77 -6.96
CA TYR A 86 4.77 3.19 -7.23
C TYR A 86 3.48 3.93 -6.95
N PHE A 87 3.59 5.10 -6.33
CA PHE A 87 2.51 6.07 -6.21
C PHE A 87 2.82 7.21 -7.17
N ASP A 88 2.11 7.21 -8.30
CA ASP A 88 2.31 8.18 -9.37
C ASP A 88 1.20 9.24 -9.26
N TYR A 89 1.58 10.52 -9.18
CA TYR A 89 0.66 11.64 -9.27
C TYR A 89 0.24 11.83 -10.73
N VAL A 90 -1.06 11.99 -10.97
CA VAL A 90 -1.61 12.24 -12.31
C VAL A 90 -1.70 13.75 -12.50
N SER A 91 -0.86 14.29 -13.39
CA SER A 91 -0.89 15.71 -13.73
C SER A 91 -2.19 16.12 -14.45
N GLU A 92 -2.42 17.43 -14.58
CA GLU A 92 -3.58 17.96 -15.32
C GLU A 92 -3.64 17.47 -16.78
N ASN A 93 -2.49 17.13 -17.37
CA ASN A 93 -2.38 16.58 -18.72
C ASN A 93 -2.65 15.07 -18.79
N GLY A 94 -2.86 14.42 -17.65
CA GLY A 94 -3.04 12.97 -17.53
C GLY A 94 -1.74 12.17 -17.47
N ASP A 95 -0.59 12.84 -17.53
CA ASP A 95 0.72 12.16 -17.45
C ASP A 95 1.01 11.76 -16.00
N PRO A 96 1.28 10.47 -15.73
CA PRO A 96 1.64 10.00 -14.41
C PRO A 96 3.11 10.30 -14.11
N ALA A 97 3.37 10.79 -12.91
CA ALA A 97 4.72 11.08 -12.43
C ALA A 97 5.00 10.39 -11.09
N PRO A 98 6.04 9.54 -10.98
CA PRO A 98 6.32 8.81 -9.76
C PRO A 98 6.76 9.77 -8.65
N LEU A 99 6.11 9.69 -7.49
CA LEU A 99 6.47 10.50 -6.32
C LEU A 99 7.22 9.71 -5.26
N PHE A 100 6.69 8.55 -4.89
CA PHE A 100 7.41 7.62 -4.03
C PHE A 100 7.09 6.18 -4.40
N VAL A 101 7.96 5.28 -3.97
CA VAL A 101 7.82 3.85 -4.16
C VAL A 101 7.94 3.14 -2.82
N LEU A 102 7.07 2.16 -2.60
CA LEU A 102 7.16 1.19 -1.51
C LEU A 102 7.66 -0.13 -2.09
N GLU A 103 8.68 -0.72 -1.49
CA GLU A 103 9.27 -1.98 -1.94
C GLU A 103 9.27 -3.02 -0.84
N ALA A 104 9.06 -4.27 -1.25
CA ALA A 104 9.30 -5.45 -0.42
C ALA A 104 10.64 -6.07 -0.83
N LEU A 105 11.59 -6.15 0.10
CA LEU A 105 12.96 -6.62 -0.15
C LEU A 105 13.29 -7.84 0.71
N SER A 106 14.09 -8.75 0.15
CA SER A 106 14.86 -9.71 0.95
C SER A 106 15.97 -8.99 1.74
N PHE A 107 16.57 -9.67 2.72
CA PHE A 107 17.75 -9.14 3.40
C PHE A 107 18.92 -8.86 2.43
N GLY A 108 19.15 -9.76 1.47
CA GLY A 108 20.19 -9.61 0.46
C GLY A 108 19.97 -8.40 -0.44
N GLN A 109 18.72 -8.16 -0.84
CA GLN A 109 18.34 -6.99 -1.63
C GLN A 109 18.48 -5.69 -0.83
N LEU A 110 18.02 -5.66 0.42
CA LEU A 110 18.18 -4.48 1.29
C LEU A 110 19.67 -4.11 1.44
N TRP A 111 20.53 -5.10 1.67
CA TRP A 111 21.97 -4.87 1.81
C TRP A 111 22.60 -4.34 0.52
N LYS A 112 22.23 -4.91 -0.64
CA LYS A 112 22.69 -4.41 -1.96
C LYS A 112 22.24 -2.97 -2.20
N GLN A 113 21.01 -2.62 -1.84
CA GLN A 113 20.47 -1.28 -2.04
C GLN A 113 21.10 -0.23 -1.12
N THR A 114 21.31 -0.56 0.16
CA THR A 114 21.91 0.34 1.16
C THR A 114 23.42 0.53 0.96
N SER A 115 24.12 -0.47 0.41
CA SER A 115 25.57 -0.38 0.14
C SER A 115 25.92 0.33 -1.18
N GLY A 116 24.98 0.42 -2.13
CA GLY A 116 25.23 0.92 -3.49
C GLY A 116 24.88 2.40 -3.73
N TYR A 117 23.95 2.98 -2.96
CA TYR A 117 23.52 4.36 -3.14
C TYR A 117 23.36 5.07 -1.79
N ALA A 118 24.06 6.18 -1.61
CA ALA A 118 23.78 7.15 -0.55
C ALA A 118 22.50 7.92 -0.93
N GLY A 119 21.35 7.29 -0.78
CA GLY A 119 20.03 7.89 -0.90
C GLY A 119 19.22 7.63 0.36
N GLU A 120 18.25 8.49 0.64
CA GLU A 120 17.32 8.36 1.78
C GLU A 120 16.38 7.16 1.58
N GLN A 121 16.88 5.97 1.85
CA GLN A 121 16.05 4.79 2.07
C GLN A 121 15.71 4.73 3.54
N THR A 122 14.42 4.73 3.85
CA THR A 122 13.97 4.54 5.23
C THR A 122 13.29 3.17 5.32
N SER A 123 13.88 2.27 6.09
CA SER A 123 13.20 1.04 6.49
C SER A 123 12.06 1.40 7.43
N VAL A 124 10.85 1.00 7.06
CA VAL A 124 9.63 1.36 7.80
C VAL A 124 9.16 0.20 8.66
N ARG A 125 9.34 -1.02 8.15
CA ARG A 125 8.84 -2.22 8.80
C ARG A 125 9.60 -3.45 8.33
N SER A 126 9.68 -4.46 9.18
CA SER A 126 10.10 -5.81 8.81
C SER A 126 9.12 -6.83 9.36
N THR A 127 8.93 -7.91 8.62
CA THR A 127 8.16 -9.08 9.07
C THR A 127 8.75 -10.34 8.45
N LEU A 128 8.88 -11.40 9.23
CA LEU A 128 9.55 -12.63 8.82
C LEU A 128 10.94 -12.33 8.19
N ASN A 129 11.08 -12.56 6.87
CA ASN A 129 12.31 -12.32 6.10
C ASN A 129 12.13 -11.21 5.05
N THR A 130 11.15 -10.33 5.23
CA THR A 130 10.84 -9.26 4.28
C THR A 130 10.95 -7.89 4.93
N TYR A 131 11.65 -6.99 4.24
CA TYR A 131 11.86 -5.60 4.64
C TYR A 131 11.04 -4.70 3.73
N PHE A 132 10.22 -3.84 4.35
CA PHE A 132 9.48 -2.82 3.64
C PHE A 132 10.23 -1.50 3.74
N VAL A 133 10.63 -1.01 2.58
CA VAL A 133 11.33 0.27 2.45
C VAL A 133 10.51 1.18 1.57
N TYR A 134 10.58 2.48 1.84
CA TYR A 134 10.14 3.47 0.87
C TYR A 134 11.31 4.37 0.48
N ARG A 135 11.21 4.92 -0.73
CA ARG A 135 12.09 5.98 -1.21
C ARG A 135 11.33 6.90 -2.15
N MET A 136 11.82 8.13 -2.27
CA MET A 136 11.43 9.04 -3.34
C MET A 136 12.42 8.84 -4.50
N PRO A 137 11.96 8.43 -5.70
CA PRO A 137 12.82 8.34 -6.88
C PRO A 137 13.49 9.68 -7.17
N ILE A 138 14.75 9.67 -7.62
CA ILE A 138 15.49 10.91 -7.93
C ILE A 138 14.82 11.71 -9.07
N ASP A 139 14.14 10.98 -9.95
CA ASP A 139 13.35 11.50 -11.06
C ASP A 139 11.99 12.08 -10.64
N ALA A 140 11.56 11.89 -9.38
CA ALA A 140 10.33 12.48 -8.86
C ALA A 140 10.37 14.02 -8.93
N TYR A 141 11.54 14.64 -8.73
CA TYR A 141 11.73 16.08 -8.90
C TYR A 141 11.52 16.53 -10.36
N TYR A 142 11.72 15.64 -11.32
CA TYR A 142 11.48 15.90 -12.75
C TYR A 142 10.09 15.47 -13.22
N SER A 143 9.16 15.28 -12.28
CA SER A 143 7.74 14.96 -12.53
C SER A 143 7.00 15.98 -13.40
N GLY A 144 7.57 17.18 -13.59
CA GLY A 144 6.90 18.30 -14.27
C GLY A 144 5.91 19.05 -13.37
N LEU A 145 5.83 18.70 -12.09
CA LEU A 145 5.02 19.43 -11.12
C LEU A 145 5.62 20.80 -10.78
N PRO A 146 4.79 21.82 -10.49
CA PRO A 146 5.25 23.02 -9.84
C PRO A 146 5.99 22.68 -8.54
N VAL A 147 7.09 23.36 -8.25
CA VAL A 147 7.96 23.06 -7.09
C VAL A 147 7.16 23.06 -5.79
N ASP A 148 6.35 24.10 -5.55
CA ASP A 148 5.54 24.21 -4.33
C ASP A 148 4.55 23.04 -4.18
N THR A 149 3.99 22.55 -5.29
CA THR A 149 3.09 21.39 -5.30
C THR A 149 3.87 20.12 -4.98
N PHE A 150 5.03 19.92 -5.61
CA PHE A 150 5.89 18.77 -5.33
C PHE A 150 6.33 18.72 -3.86
N GLU A 151 6.79 19.85 -3.31
CA GLU A 151 7.19 19.97 -1.90
C GLU A 151 6.02 19.69 -0.95
N ALA A 152 4.84 20.26 -1.22
CA ALA A 152 3.65 20.03 -0.42
C ALA A 152 3.26 18.55 -0.38
N ILE A 153 3.28 17.86 -1.53
CA ILE A 153 2.91 16.45 -1.61
C ILE A 153 3.97 15.57 -0.96
N THR A 154 5.25 15.80 -1.25
CA THR A 154 6.35 14.98 -0.68
C THR A 154 6.47 15.13 0.83
N ALA A 155 6.15 16.30 1.39
CA ALA A 155 6.07 16.51 2.83
C ALA A 155 5.00 15.62 3.52
N GLN A 156 3.99 15.15 2.79
CA GLN A 156 2.94 14.26 3.32
C GLN A 156 3.36 12.78 3.33
N VAL A 157 4.35 12.38 2.51
CA VAL A 157 4.76 10.98 2.36
C VAL A 157 5.13 10.32 3.69
N PRO A 158 5.90 10.93 4.61
CA PRO A 158 6.20 10.30 5.90
C PRO A 158 4.95 10.00 6.73
N ALA A 159 3.93 10.87 6.68
CA ALA A 159 2.67 10.65 7.38
C ALA A 159 1.90 9.47 6.76
N VAL A 160 1.82 9.39 5.43
CA VAL A 160 1.22 8.25 4.72
C VAL A 160 1.94 6.95 5.08
N ILE A 161 3.27 6.94 4.99
CA ILE A 161 4.09 5.77 5.30
C ILE A 161 3.93 5.32 6.75
N SER A 162 3.72 6.24 7.69
CA SER A 162 3.47 5.89 9.10
C SER A 162 2.20 5.06 9.31
N THR A 163 1.27 5.09 8.35
CA THR A 163 0.03 4.28 8.37
C THR A 163 0.21 2.87 7.80
N LEU A 164 1.41 2.53 7.30
CA LEU A 164 1.68 1.25 6.65
C LEU A 164 1.31 0.07 7.56
N ALA A 165 0.27 -0.65 7.18
CA ALA A 165 -0.09 -1.95 7.72
C ALA A 165 0.33 -3.05 6.75
N VAL A 166 0.85 -4.15 7.29
CA VAL A 166 1.32 -5.29 6.49
C VAL A 166 0.71 -6.55 7.06
N GLN A 167 0.11 -7.36 6.19
CA GLN A 167 -0.44 -8.66 6.52
C GLN A 167 0.02 -9.69 5.49
N VAL A 168 0.29 -10.92 5.93
CA VAL A 168 0.55 -12.01 4.97
C VAL A 168 -0.73 -12.20 4.15
N ALA A 169 -0.60 -12.12 2.83
CA ALA A 169 -1.73 -12.36 1.94
C ALA A 169 -2.16 -13.82 2.05
N PRO A 170 -3.47 -14.12 2.05
CA PRO A 170 -3.94 -15.50 2.05
C PRO A 170 -3.38 -16.22 0.82
N GLU A 171 -2.84 -17.43 1.02
CA GLU A 171 -2.49 -18.28 -0.11
C GLU A 171 -3.76 -18.54 -0.92
N VAL A 172 -3.74 -18.24 -2.22
CA VAL A 172 -4.81 -18.65 -3.12
C VAL A 172 -4.67 -20.16 -3.28
N THR A 173 -5.31 -20.94 -2.40
CA THR A 173 -5.50 -22.36 -2.63
C THR A 173 -6.41 -22.50 -3.84
N GLU A 174 -5.78 -22.68 -5.00
CA GLU A 174 -6.47 -23.04 -6.24
C GLU A 174 -7.25 -24.31 -5.94
N THR A 175 -8.57 -24.18 -5.78
CA THR A 175 -9.42 -25.34 -5.59
C THR A 175 -9.47 -26.00 -6.95
N ALA A 176 -8.59 -26.97 -7.16
CA ALA A 176 -8.57 -27.77 -8.37
C ALA A 176 -9.97 -28.36 -8.56
N ALA A 177 -10.73 -27.81 -9.51
CA ALA A 177 -11.96 -28.40 -9.97
C ALA A 177 -11.58 -29.74 -10.62
N GLN A 178 -11.85 -30.83 -9.91
CA GLN A 178 -11.76 -32.20 -10.42
C GLN A 178 -12.98 -32.52 -11.28
#